data_AF-A0A9X1HU22-F1
#
_entry.id   AF-A0A9X1HU22-F1
#
_cell.length_a   1.000
_cell.length_b   1.000
_cell.length_c   1.000
_cell.angle_alpha   90.00
_cell.angle_beta   90.00
_cell.angle_gamma   90.00
#
_symmetry.space_group_name_H-M   'P 1'
#
loop_
_entity.id
_entity.type
_entity.pdbx_description
1 polymer ?
#
loop_
_entity_poly.entity_id
_entity_poly.type
_entity_poly.pdbx_seq_one_letter_code
_entity_poly.pdbx_strand_id
1 'polypeptide(L)'
;MNTFTAITSIIISFLVIGIDVQLNPNSSEKLLEVKTVLFTYTSDTTLTLEEKSVIEKALTQHTNQVSMVLTKLPDTIMYKVNIVDHNLDIVKGVSGMTLRHKMNALIQVDLSSQYPGGVVKAGQDGLKSLLWHELHHVQRGWSIEQNEFDQSIDIAAINEGLAVVFAEEYTGESEVVNSHADVTDAWVDEILQLPKEADYMTWVSGIHPDGRSYIGYRTGNYIIRKAMEKSSKSILALSELSPTEIFELAGY
;
A
#
# COMPACT_ATOMS: atom_id res chain seq x y z
N MET A 1 -57.48 3.79 34.03
CA MET A 1 -56.17 4.25 34.53
C MET A 1 -55.12 3.51 33.73
N ASN A 2 -54.51 4.17 32.74
CA ASN A 2 -53.54 3.58 31.83
C ASN A 2 -52.12 3.83 32.37
N THR A 3 -51.36 2.75 32.57
CA THR A 3 -49.94 2.79 32.92
C THR A 3 -49.12 2.78 31.63
N PHE A 4 -48.36 3.87 31.39
CA PHE A 4 -47.33 3.94 30.35
C PHE A 4 -45.99 3.51 30.95
N THR A 5 -45.36 2.52 30.32
CA THR A 5 -43.97 2.08 30.57
C THR A 5 -43.04 2.95 29.74
N ALA A 6 -42.14 3.69 30.37
CA ALA A 6 -41.08 4.43 29.69
C ALA A 6 -39.81 3.55 29.61
N ILE A 7 -39.32 3.34 28.39
CA ILE A 7 -38.03 2.69 28.11
C ILE A 7 -36.98 3.80 28.05
N THR A 8 -36.01 3.76 28.96
CA THR A 8 -34.89 4.71 29.00
C THR A 8 -33.85 4.28 27.96
N SER A 9 -33.68 5.06 26.88
CA SER A 9 -32.57 4.88 25.94
C SER A 9 -31.28 5.46 26.54
N ILE A 10 -30.26 4.62 26.71
CA ILE A 10 -28.90 5.03 27.06
C ILE A 10 -28.19 5.39 25.75
N ILE A 11 -27.85 6.67 25.57
CA ILE A 11 -26.96 7.12 24.50
C ILE A 11 -25.53 6.97 25.01
N ILE A 12 -24.78 6.01 24.44
CA ILE A 12 -23.33 5.89 24.66
C ILE A 12 -22.64 6.74 23.59
N SER A 13 -22.16 7.92 23.99
CA SER A 13 -21.32 8.76 23.15
C SER A 13 -19.88 8.24 23.20
N PHE A 14 -19.36 7.72 22.08
CA PHE A 14 -17.95 7.41 21.94
C PHE A 14 -17.14 8.70 21.71
N LEU A 15 -16.21 8.98 22.61
CA LEU A 15 -15.22 10.03 22.48
C LEU A 15 -14.19 9.58 21.43
N VAL A 16 -14.24 10.17 20.24
CA VAL A 16 -13.15 10.06 19.26
C VAL A 16 -12.03 10.96 19.74
N ILE A 17 -10.94 10.37 20.23
CA ILE A 17 -9.69 11.10 20.48
C ILE A 17 -9.10 11.39 19.10
N GLY A 18 -9.37 12.59 18.58
CA GLY A 18 -8.69 13.09 17.40
C GLY A 18 -7.20 13.22 17.70
N ILE A 19 -6.38 12.56 16.90
CA ILE A 19 -4.95 12.87 16.84
C ILE A 19 -4.86 14.25 16.19
N ASP A 20 -4.47 15.24 16.97
CA ASP A 20 -4.25 16.62 16.52
C ASP A 20 -2.97 16.64 15.70
N VAL A 21 -3.09 16.37 14.40
CA VAL A 21 -2.03 16.65 13.44
C VAL A 21 -1.94 18.17 13.37
N GLN A 22 -0.87 18.76 13.92
CA GLN A 22 -0.58 20.19 13.77
C GLN A 22 -0.34 20.50 12.29
N LEU A 23 -1.42 20.78 11.56
CA LEU A 23 -1.37 21.36 10.22
C LEU A 23 -0.94 22.82 10.38
N ASN A 24 0.14 23.19 9.69
CA ASN A 24 0.59 24.56 9.61
C ASN A 24 -0.51 25.41 8.93
N PRO A 25 -1.12 26.41 9.61
CA PRO A 25 -2.27 27.15 9.08
C PRO A 25 -1.92 28.09 7.90
N ASN A 26 -0.66 28.11 7.46
CA ASN A 26 -0.16 28.95 6.37
C ASN A 26 0.21 28.19 5.08
N SER A 27 -0.05 26.88 4.95
CA SER A 27 0.07 26.22 3.65
C SER A 27 -1.18 26.47 2.82
N SER A 28 -1.07 27.33 1.80
CA SER A 28 -2.06 27.44 0.72
C SER A 28 -2.04 26.23 -0.23
N GLU A 29 -1.54 25.09 0.23
CA GLU A 29 -1.49 23.86 -0.55
C GLU A 29 -2.88 23.27 -0.56
N LYS A 30 -3.49 23.35 -1.74
CA LYS A 30 -4.77 22.72 -2.04
C LYS A 30 -4.66 21.22 -1.73
N LEU A 31 -5.34 20.77 -0.67
CA LEU A 31 -5.48 19.34 -0.40
C LEU A 31 -6.00 18.66 -1.67
N LEU A 32 -5.32 17.61 -2.13
CA LEU A 32 -5.86 16.79 -3.20
C LEU A 32 -7.09 16.08 -2.67
N GLU A 33 -8.23 16.38 -3.28
CA GLU A 33 -9.46 15.64 -3.03
C GLU A 33 -9.60 14.61 -4.14
N VAL A 34 -9.40 13.33 -3.81
CA VAL A 34 -9.91 12.24 -4.65
C VAL A 34 -11.42 12.41 -4.69
N LYS A 35 -11.93 12.82 -5.85
CA LYS A 35 -13.34 13.20 -6.02
C LYS A 35 -14.23 11.98 -6.14
N THR A 36 -13.70 10.91 -6.73
CA THR A 36 -14.49 9.73 -7.08
C THR A 36 -13.71 8.46 -6.76
N VAL A 37 -14.34 7.56 -6.00
CA VAL A 37 -13.88 6.18 -5.80
C VAL A 37 -14.92 5.25 -6.42
N LEU A 38 -14.48 4.38 -7.34
CA LEU A 38 -15.36 3.45 -8.06
C LEU A 38 -14.96 2.00 -7.78
N PHE A 39 -15.94 1.11 -7.76
CA PHE A 39 -15.74 -0.30 -7.47
C PHE A 39 -16.26 -1.15 -8.62
N THR A 40 -15.46 -2.11 -9.02
CA THR A 40 -15.87 -3.19 -9.91
C THR A 40 -15.54 -4.50 -9.22
N TYR A 41 -16.52 -5.40 -9.19
CA TYR A 41 -16.33 -6.74 -8.68
C TYR A 41 -16.32 -7.70 -9.86
N THR A 42 -15.43 -8.69 -9.84
CA THR A 42 -15.49 -9.78 -10.82
C THR A 42 -16.77 -10.60 -10.64
N SER A 43 -17.28 -11.17 -11.73
CA SER A 43 -18.62 -11.79 -11.82
C SER A 43 -18.83 -12.97 -10.87
N ASP A 44 -17.75 -13.55 -10.34
CA ASP A 44 -17.77 -14.69 -9.42
C ASP A 44 -17.72 -14.28 -7.94
N THR A 45 -17.92 -13.00 -7.63
CA THR A 45 -17.91 -12.54 -6.23
C THR A 45 -19.20 -12.92 -5.50
N THR A 46 -19.07 -13.83 -4.54
CA THR A 46 -20.16 -14.38 -3.71
C THR A 46 -20.59 -13.45 -2.56
N LEU A 47 -20.06 -12.23 -2.50
CA LEU A 47 -20.31 -11.28 -1.41
C LEU A 47 -21.73 -10.76 -1.42
N THR A 48 -22.33 -10.72 -0.23
CA THR A 48 -23.57 -10.00 0.05
C THR A 48 -23.38 -8.49 -0.10
N LEU A 49 -24.50 -7.76 -0.22
CA LEU A 49 -24.47 -6.29 -0.28
C LEU A 49 -23.87 -5.64 0.97
N GLU A 50 -24.07 -6.25 2.14
CA GLU A 50 -23.52 -5.77 3.41
C GLU A 50 -21.99 -5.91 3.45
N GLU A 51 -21.47 -7.07 3.04
CA GLU A 51 -20.02 -7.31 2.96
C GLU A 51 -19.36 -6.37 1.96
N LYS A 52 -19.98 -6.16 0.78
CA LYS A 52 -19.52 -5.15 -0.19
C LYS A 52 -19.46 -3.77 0.44
N SER A 53 -20.51 -3.35 1.13
CA SER A 53 -20.56 -2.04 1.78
C SER A 53 -19.42 -1.84 2.80
N VAL A 54 -19.08 -2.87 3.58
CA VAL A 54 -17.95 -2.80 4.53
C VAL A 54 -16.62 -2.62 3.79
N ILE A 55 -16.40 -3.38 2.72
CA ILE A 55 -15.16 -3.33 1.91
C ILE A 55 -15.04 -1.98 1.19
N GLU A 56 -16.09 -1.52 0.51
CA GLU A 56 -16.10 -0.23 -0.20
C GLU A 56 -15.88 0.94 0.76
N LYS A 57 -16.45 0.87 1.97
CA LYS A 57 -16.21 1.87 3.01
C LYS A 57 -14.75 1.89 3.45
N ALA A 58 -14.13 0.72 3.67
CA ALA A 58 -12.71 0.64 4.03
C ALA A 58 -11.82 1.18 2.90
N LEU A 59 -12.07 0.76 1.65
CA LEU A 59 -11.34 1.26 0.48
C LEU A 59 -11.43 2.78 0.35
N THR A 60 -12.64 3.34 0.43
CA THR A 60 -12.87 4.79 0.37
C THR A 60 -12.17 5.52 1.51
N GLN A 61 -12.31 5.02 2.74
CA GLN A 61 -11.73 5.65 3.92
C GLN A 61 -10.20 5.72 3.82
N HIS A 62 -9.54 4.61 3.47
CA HIS A 62 -8.09 4.58 3.34
C HIS A 62 -7.60 5.38 2.14
N THR A 63 -8.33 5.40 1.02
CA THR A 63 -8.03 6.29 -0.12
C THR A 63 -7.97 7.75 0.33
N ASN A 64 -8.98 8.19 1.07
CA ASN A 64 -9.06 9.56 1.56
C ASN A 64 -7.94 9.88 2.55
N GLN A 65 -7.55 8.93 3.40
CA GLN A 65 -6.42 9.10 4.32
C GLN A 65 -5.11 9.28 3.56
N VAL A 66 -4.87 8.49 2.53
CA VAL A 66 -3.65 8.59 1.71
C VAL A 66 -3.64 9.88 0.89
N SER A 67 -4.79 10.32 0.36
CA SER A 67 -4.87 11.56 -0.44
C SER A 67 -4.63 12.83 0.36
N MET A 68 -4.70 12.78 1.69
CA MET A 68 -4.29 13.88 2.55
C MET A 68 -2.77 14.06 2.62
N VAL A 69 -2.00 13.05 2.23
CA VAL A 69 -0.54 13.02 2.35
C VAL A 69 0.14 13.08 0.98
N LEU A 70 -0.40 12.35 -0.01
CA LEU A 70 0.13 12.33 -1.36
C LEU A 70 -0.28 13.59 -2.14
N THR A 71 0.63 14.11 -2.96
CA THR A 71 0.48 15.36 -3.71
C THR A 71 0.23 15.15 -5.20
N LYS A 72 0.29 13.90 -5.67
CA LYS A 72 0.03 13.54 -7.08
C LYS A 72 -0.87 12.31 -7.18
N LEU A 73 -2.17 12.48 -6.98
CA LEU A 73 -3.18 11.46 -7.26
C LEU A 73 -4.19 11.98 -8.31
N PRO A 74 -4.72 11.11 -9.18
CA PRO A 74 -5.82 11.48 -10.06
C PRO A 74 -7.11 11.72 -9.27
N ASP A 75 -8.02 12.51 -9.84
CA ASP A 75 -9.34 12.79 -9.25
C ASP A 75 -10.22 11.54 -9.09
N THR A 76 -9.90 10.46 -9.81
CA THR A 76 -10.65 9.19 -9.78
C THR A 76 -9.71 8.04 -9.45
N ILE A 77 -10.08 7.27 -8.43
CA ILE A 77 -9.47 5.98 -8.09
C ILE A 77 -10.49 4.87 -8.32
N MET A 78 -10.11 3.83 -9.04
CA MET A 78 -10.95 2.68 -9.34
C MET A 78 -10.36 1.42 -8.71
N TYR A 79 -11.21 0.62 -8.08
CA TYR A 79 -10.84 -0.65 -7.51
C TYR A 79 -11.49 -1.80 -8.29
N LYS A 80 -10.65 -2.73 -8.74
CA LYS A 80 -11.09 -4.04 -9.21
C LYS A 80 -10.93 -5.04 -8.07
N VAL A 81 -12.04 -5.34 -7.41
CA VAL A 81 -12.08 -6.21 -6.24
C VAL A 81 -12.34 -7.66 -6.66
N ASN A 82 -11.43 -8.55 -6.30
CA ASN A 82 -11.53 -9.98 -6.52
C ASN A 82 -11.58 -10.73 -5.20
N ILE A 83 -12.32 -11.84 -5.18
CA ILE A 83 -12.25 -12.83 -4.11
C ILE A 83 -11.42 -13.99 -4.62
N VAL A 84 -10.37 -14.33 -3.89
CA VAL A 84 -9.43 -15.40 -4.27
C VAL A 84 -9.49 -16.54 -3.25
N ASP A 85 -9.13 -17.74 -3.68
CA ASP A 85 -9.22 -18.97 -2.89
C ASP A 85 -7.86 -19.46 -2.37
N HIS A 86 -6.80 -18.67 -2.48
CA HIS A 86 -5.48 -19.01 -1.93
C HIS A 86 -5.19 -18.28 -0.61
N ASN A 87 -4.27 -18.83 0.18
CA ASN A 87 -3.86 -18.27 1.46
C ASN A 87 -3.05 -16.97 1.27
N LEU A 88 -3.47 -15.91 1.95
CA LEU A 88 -2.80 -14.60 1.99
C LEU A 88 -2.51 -14.15 3.43
N ASP A 89 -2.43 -15.07 4.39
CA ASP A 89 -2.30 -14.77 5.83
C ASP A 89 -1.05 -13.93 6.13
N ILE A 90 0.03 -14.19 5.40
CA ILE A 90 1.32 -13.49 5.52
C ILE A 90 1.24 -11.99 5.18
N VAL A 91 0.16 -11.56 4.51
CA VAL A 91 -0.17 -10.18 4.14
C VAL A 91 -1.58 -9.81 4.61
N LYS A 92 -1.99 -10.37 5.75
CA LYS A 92 -3.27 -10.08 6.41
C LYS A 92 -4.51 -10.31 5.52
N GLY A 93 -4.43 -11.30 4.63
CA GLY A 93 -5.55 -11.74 3.81
C GLY A 93 -5.78 -10.92 2.55
N VAL A 94 -4.94 -9.92 2.26
CA VAL A 94 -5.13 -9.02 1.12
C VAL A 94 -3.84 -8.86 0.33
N SER A 95 -3.96 -8.93 -1.00
CA SER A 95 -2.89 -8.58 -1.95
C SER A 95 -3.45 -7.63 -3.01
N GLY A 96 -2.60 -7.04 -3.82
CA GLY A 96 -3.03 -6.13 -4.87
C GLY A 96 -1.91 -5.73 -5.80
N MET A 97 -2.27 -4.90 -6.77
CA MET A 97 -1.31 -4.24 -7.65
C MET A 97 -1.95 -3.03 -8.33
N THR A 98 -1.14 -2.01 -8.55
CA THR A 98 -1.51 -0.83 -9.33
C THR A 98 -1.40 -1.15 -10.82
N LEU A 99 -2.56 -1.34 -11.46
CA LEU A 99 -2.64 -1.63 -12.89
C LEU A 99 -2.37 -0.38 -13.73
N ARG A 100 -2.92 0.76 -13.30
CA ARG A 100 -2.83 2.03 -14.03
C ARG A 100 -2.81 3.22 -13.08
N HIS A 101 -2.07 4.28 -13.42
CA HIS A 101 -1.93 5.46 -12.55
C HIS A 101 -2.38 6.79 -13.20
N LYS A 102 -2.32 6.95 -14.53
CA LYS A 102 -2.67 8.23 -15.21
C LYS A 102 -4.18 8.38 -15.45
N MET A 103 -4.66 9.62 -15.34
CA MET A 103 -6.05 10.08 -15.53
C MET A 103 -7.05 9.49 -14.53
N ASN A 104 -7.21 8.16 -14.50
CA ASN A 104 -7.99 7.42 -13.52
C ASN A 104 -7.17 6.21 -13.09
N ALA A 105 -6.76 6.18 -11.82
CA ALA A 105 -5.99 5.06 -11.31
C ALA A 105 -6.87 3.81 -11.26
N LEU A 106 -6.28 2.66 -11.54
CA LEU A 106 -6.92 1.35 -11.40
C LEU A 106 -6.04 0.47 -10.54
N ILE A 107 -6.58 0.05 -9.40
CA ILE A 107 -5.90 -0.82 -8.45
C ILE A 107 -6.67 -2.14 -8.38
N GLN A 108 -5.99 -3.25 -8.59
CA GLN A 108 -6.54 -4.57 -8.30
C GLN A 108 -6.36 -4.86 -6.80
N VAL A 109 -7.42 -5.38 -6.18
CA VAL A 109 -7.45 -5.78 -4.77
C VAL A 109 -7.98 -7.20 -4.70
N ASP A 110 -7.15 -8.11 -4.21
CA ASP A 110 -7.46 -9.52 -4.05
C ASP A 110 -7.65 -9.82 -2.56
N LEU A 111 -8.88 -10.22 -2.20
CA LEU A 111 -9.25 -10.58 -0.82
C LEU A 111 -9.36 -12.10 -0.71
N SER A 112 -8.63 -12.70 0.22
CA SER A 112 -8.66 -14.14 0.41
C SER A 112 -9.94 -14.59 1.12
N SER A 113 -10.64 -15.53 0.49
CA SER A 113 -11.75 -16.27 1.11
C SER A 113 -11.29 -17.29 2.15
N GLN A 114 -10.00 -17.64 2.17
CA GLN A 114 -9.41 -18.55 3.16
C GLN A 114 -8.92 -17.84 4.42
N TYR A 115 -8.90 -16.50 4.45
CA TYR A 115 -8.40 -15.75 5.60
C TYR A 115 -9.22 -16.05 6.87
N PRO A 116 -8.60 -16.24 8.05
CA PRO A 116 -9.34 -16.43 9.30
C PRO A 116 -10.35 -15.31 9.55
N GLY A 117 -11.64 -15.67 9.61
CA GLY A 117 -12.76 -14.71 9.73
C GLY A 117 -13.36 -14.26 8.40
N GLY A 118 -12.88 -14.79 7.27
CA GLY A 118 -13.44 -14.58 5.94
C GLY A 118 -13.04 -13.25 5.29
N VAL A 119 -13.62 -12.99 4.11
CA VAL A 119 -13.28 -11.84 3.26
C VAL A 119 -13.42 -10.50 3.97
N VAL A 120 -14.47 -10.31 4.78
CA VAL A 120 -14.67 -9.05 5.51
C VAL A 120 -13.53 -8.80 6.50
N LYS A 121 -13.10 -9.85 7.20
CA LYS A 121 -12.00 -9.76 8.16
C LYS A 121 -10.67 -9.47 7.46
N ALA A 122 -10.42 -10.11 6.32
CA ALA A 122 -9.29 -9.78 5.46
C ALA A 122 -9.31 -8.29 5.06
N GLY A 123 -10.48 -7.79 4.62
CA GLY A 123 -10.66 -6.39 4.29
C GLY A 123 -10.35 -5.44 5.45
N GLN A 124 -10.82 -5.76 6.66
CA GLN A 124 -10.58 -4.95 7.86
C GLN A 124 -9.11 -4.93 8.29
N ASP A 125 -8.39 -6.04 8.11
CA ASP A 125 -7.04 -6.21 8.63
C ASP A 125 -5.97 -5.76 7.62
N GLY A 126 -6.15 -6.03 6.33
CA GLY A 126 -5.10 -5.82 5.32
C GLY A 126 -5.27 -4.59 4.41
N LEU A 127 -6.50 -4.07 4.21
CA LEU A 127 -6.71 -2.98 3.24
C LEU A 127 -5.97 -1.69 3.58
N LYS A 128 -5.75 -1.42 4.88
CA LYS A 128 -4.98 -0.25 5.30
C LYS A 128 -3.57 -0.30 4.73
N SER A 129 -2.78 -1.31 5.09
CA SER A 129 -1.39 -1.43 4.62
C SER A 129 -1.32 -1.48 3.09
N LEU A 130 -2.17 -2.29 2.44
CA LEU A 130 -2.21 -2.40 0.99
C LEU A 130 -2.47 -1.07 0.30
N LEU A 131 -3.47 -0.29 0.74
CA LEU A 131 -3.82 0.93 0.03
C LEU A 131 -2.79 2.04 0.20
N TRP A 132 -2.12 2.12 1.35
CA TRP A 132 -0.98 3.02 1.51
C TRP A 132 0.17 2.66 0.55
N HIS A 133 0.42 1.37 0.37
CA HIS A 133 1.42 0.87 -0.58
C HIS A 133 1.03 1.15 -2.03
N GLU A 134 -0.15 0.71 -2.48
CA GLU A 134 -0.56 0.83 -3.88
C GLU A 134 -0.81 2.28 -4.33
N LEU A 135 -1.35 3.13 -3.47
CA LEU A 135 -1.53 4.54 -3.82
C LEU A 135 -0.20 5.31 -3.88
N HIS A 136 0.84 4.83 -3.18
CA HIS A 136 2.20 5.33 -3.39
C HIS A 136 2.68 5.04 -4.81
N HIS A 137 2.48 3.82 -5.32
CA HIS A 137 2.78 3.46 -6.70
C HIS A 137 2.06 4.35 -7.72
N VAL A 138 0.79 4.71 -7.45
CA VAL A 138 0.05 5.69 -8.26
C VAL A 138 0.75 7.04 -8.31
N GLN A 139 1.13 7.60 -7.15
CA GLN A 139 1.87 8.87 -7.11
C GLN A 139 3.25 8.75 -7.79
N ARG A 140 3.90 7.62 -7.61
CA ARG A 140 5.23 7.37 -8.11
C ARG A 140 5.28 7.28 -9.65
N GLY A 141 4.16 6.96 -10.28
CA GLY A 141 4.12 6.68 -11.72
C GLY A 141 4.59 5.26 -12.06
N TRP A 142 4.57 4.35 -11.08
CA TRP A 142 5.00 2.97 -11.26
C TRP A 142 3.77 2.06 -11.27
N SER A 143 3.44 1.49 -12.42
CA SER A 143 2.24 0.66 -12.59
C SER A 143 2.41 -0.31 -13.76
N ILE A 144 1.61 -1.38 -13.79
CA ILE A 144 1.73 -2.46 -14.79
C ILE A 144 1.52 -1.95 -16.23
N GLU A 145 0.47 -1.17 -16.48
CA GLU A 145 0.09 -0.73 -17.84
C GLU A 145 0.81 0.54 -18.28
N GLN A 146 1.31 1.34 -17.32
CA GLN A 146 1.85 2.67 -17.55
C GLN A 146 3.09 2.84 -16.67
N ASN A 147 4.17 2.15 -16.98
CA ASN A 147 5.39 2.31 -16.20
C ASN A 147 6.17 3.55 -16.65
N GLU A 148 6.53 4.46 -15.75
CA GLU A 148 7.40 5.61 -16.03
C GLU A 148 8.90 5.31 -15.87
N PHE A 149 9.24 4.10 -15.43
CA PHE A 149 10.62 3.67 -15.17
C PHE A 149 11.03 2.55 -16.12
N ASP A 150 12.34 2.45 -16.34
CA ASP A 150 12.93 1.29 -17.02
C ASP A 150 12.63 0.00 -16.25
N GLN A 151 12.57 -1.12 -16.97
CA GLN A 151 12.40 -2.43 -16.36
C GLN A 151 13.77 -3.01 -15.95
N SER A 152 13.94 -3.21 -14.65
CA SER A 152 15.05 -3.97 -14.05
C SER A 152 14.79 -4.21 -12.55
N ILE A 153 15.50 -5.17 -11.95
CA ILE A 153 15.28 -5.58 -10.56
C ILE A 153 15.72 -4.51 -9.55
N ASP A 154 16.79 -3.77 -9.83
CA ASP A 154 17.24 -2.65 -9.02
C ASP A 154 16.20 -1.52 -8.96
N ILE A 155 15.61 -1.16 -10.10
CA ILE A 155 14.53 -0.17 -10.17
C ILE A 155 13.27 -0.68 -9.46
N ALA A 156 12.92 -1.96 -9.65
CA ALA A 156 11.79 -2.57 -8.95
C ALA A 156 11.99 -2.55 -7.42
N ALA A 157 13.18 -2.93 -6.95
CA ALA A 157 13.52 -2.91 -5.53
C ALA A 157 13.36 -1.51 -4.93
N ILE A 158 13.80 -0.46 -5.63
CA ILE A 158 13.60 0.92 -5.16
C ILE A 158 12.12 1.30 -5.08
N ASN A 159 11.34 1.05 -6.14
CA ASN A 159 9.93 1.45 -6.14
C ASN A 159 9.12 0.68 -5.10
N GLU A 160 9.33 -0.64 -4.98
CA GLU A 160 8.70 -1.45 -3.93
C GLU A 160 9.16 -1.02 -2.53
N GLY A 161 10.46 -0.75 -2.36
CA GLY A 161 11.01 -0.26 -1.10
C GLY A 161 10.40 1.06 -0.66
N LEU A 162 10.21 2.01 -1.60
CA LEU A 162 9.58 3.29 -1.30
C LEU A 162 8.13 3.11 -0.85
N ALA A 163 7.36 2.28 -1.56
CA ALA A 163 5.97 2.03 -1.23
C ALA A 163 5.81 1.28 0.11
N VAL A 164 6.69 0.30 0.39
CA VAL A 164 6.75 -0.39 1.68
C VAL A 164 7.03 0.59 2.80
N VAL A 165 8.14 1.33 2.74
CA VAL A 165 8.52 2.24 3.84
C VAL A 165 7.49 3.35 4.00
N PHE A 166 6.90 3.84 2.90
CA PHE A 166 5.79 4.79 2.97
C PHE A 166 4.59 4.22 3.74
N ALA A 167 4.16 3.00 3.42
CA ALA A 167 3.07 2.36 4.14
C ALA A 167 3.42 2.15 5.62
N GLU A 168 4.63 1.67 5.94
CA GLU A 168 5.07 1.43 7.32
C GLU A 168 5.07 2.71 8.17
N GLU A 169 5.65 3.81 7.65
CA GLU A 169 5.78 5.07 8.39
C GLU A 169 4.42 5.70 8.73
N TYR A 170 3.44 5.61 7.83
CA TYR A 170 2.14 6.26 8.03
C TYR A 170 1.08 5.36 8.68
N THR A 171 1.21 4.04 8.53
CA THR A 171 0.25 3.10 9.15
C THR A 171 0.71 2.63 10.53
N GLY A 172 2.02 2.68 10.82
CA GLY A 172 2.65 2.07 11.98
C GLY A 172 2.69 0.55 11.91
N GLU A 173 2.41 -0.04 10.75
CA GLU A 173 2.33 -1.49 10.55
C GLU A 173 3.45 -1.97 9.63
N SER A 174 4.22 -2.95 10.10
CA SER A 174 5.25 -3.64 9.33
C SER A 174 4.89 -5.11 9.15
N GLU A 175 5.16 -5.64 7.97
CA GLU A 175 5.00 -7.06 7.66
C GLU A 175 6.36 -7.76 7.65
N VAL A 176 6.46 -8.93 8.27
CA VAL A 176 7.72 -9.69 8.33
C VAL A 176 8.25 -10.03 6.93
N VAL A 177 7.36 -10.27 5.97
CA VAL A 177 7.74 -10.56 4.57
C VAL A 177 8.50 -9.41 3.91
N ASN A 178 8.30 -8.18 4.37
CA ASN A 178 8.96 -6.96 3.86
C ASN A 178 10.13 -6.50 4.73
N SER A 179 10.43 -7.20 5.84
CA SER A 179 11.47 -6.81 6.79
C SER A 179 12.87 -6.90 6.19
N HIS A 180 13.65 -5.84 6.39
CA HIS A 180 15.04 -5.75 5.96
C HIS A 180 16.05 -6.38 6.94
N ALA A 181 15.60 -6.94 8.07
CA ALA A 181 16.49 -7.46 9.11
C ALA A 181 17.42 -8.59 8.64
N ASP A 182 17.01 -9.33 7.60
CA ASP A 182 17.79 -10.42 7.01
C ASP A 182 18.63 -9.98 5.79
N VAL A 183 18.57 -8.69 5.43
CA VAL A 183 19.25 -8.15 4.25
C VAL A 183 20.67 -7.70 4.62
N THR A 184 21.60 -7.96 3.72
CA THR A 184 23.00 -7.55 3.83
C THR A 184 23.40 -6.69 2.63
N ASP A 185 24.50 -5.95 2.73
CA ASP A 185 25.08 -5.20 1.60
C ASP A 185 25.26 -6.11 0.35
N ALA A 186 25.57 -7.39 0.55
CA ALA A 186 25.74 -8.35 -0.54
C ALA A 186 24.47 -8.57 -1.38
N TRP A 187 23.27 -8.48 -0.81
CA TRP A 187 22.03 -8.59 -1.59
C TRP A 187 21.82 -7.37 -2.49
N VAL A 188 22.26 -6.19 -2.03
CA VAL A 188 22.24 -4.98 -2.86
C VAL A 188 23.20 -5.13 -4.03
N ASP A 189 24.42 -5.57 -3.76
CA ASP A 189 25.44 -5.82 -4.79
C ASP A 189 24.98 -6.88 -5.81
N GLU A 190 24.29 -7.93 -5.35
CA GLU A 190 23.69 -8.94 -6.22
C GLU A 190 22.65 -8.31 -7.16
N ILE A 191 21.69 -7.54 -6.63
CA ILE A 191 20.64 -6.88 -7.43
C ILE A 191 21.24 -5.93 -8.47
N LEU A 192 22.25 -5.15 -8.11
CA LEU A 192 22.91 -4.20 -9.03
C LEU A 192 23.67 -4.90 -10.17
N GLN A 193 24.03 -6.17 -10.00
CA GLN A 193 24.73 -6.97 -11.01
C GLN A 193 23.79 -7.78 -11.91
N LEU A 194 22.48 -7.78 -11.63
CA LEU A 194 21.52 -8.56 -12.42
C LEU A 194 21.38 -8.02 -13.84
N PRO A 195 21.17 -8.91 -14.83
CA PRO A 195 20.77 -8.47 -16.15
C PRO A 195 19.39 -7.79 -16.09
N LYS A 196 19.13 -6.87 -17.03
CA LYS A 196 17.86 -6.10 -17.06
C LYS A 196 16.64 -7.01 -17.18
N GLU A 197 16.79 -8.13 -17.86
CA GLU A 197 15.76 -9.15 -18.10
C GLU A 197 15.65 -10.21 -16.99
N ALA A 198 16.31 -10.02 -15.85
CA ALA A 198 16.16 -10.92 -14.70
C ALA A 198 14.68 -11.06 -14.29
N ASP A 199 14.30 -12.28 -13.93
CA ASP A 199 12.89 -12.62 -13.70
C ASP A 199 12.34 -11.92 -12.44
N TYR A 200 11.30 -11.13 -12.64
CA TYR A 200 10.66 -10.35 -11.57
C TYR A 200 10.10 -11.24 -10.46
N MET A 201 9.46 -12.36 -10.81
CA MET A 201 8.85 -13.23 -9.81
C MET A 201 9.91 -13.90 -8.93
N THR A 202 11.04 -14.29 -9.53
CA THR A 202 12.17 -14.91 -8.83
C THR A 202 12.84 -13.94 -7.85
N TRP A 203 12.99 -12.67 -8.25
CA TRP A 203 13.78 -11.70 -7.48
C TRP A 203 12.96 -10.75 -6.62
N VAL A 204 11.72 -10.41 -6.99
CA VAL A 204 10.95 -9.37 -6.31
C VAL A 204 9.84 -9.98 -5.47
N SER A 205 8.89 -10.69 -6.07
CA SER A 205 7.61 -11.03 -5.44
C SER A 205 7.42 -12.51 -5.07
N GLY A 206 8.44 -13.35 -5.23
CA GLY A 206 8.37 -14.80 -5.01
C GLY A 206 9.44 -15.36 -4.08
N ILE A 207 9.68 -16.66 -4.24
CA ILE A 207 10.71 -17.43 -3.54
C ILE A 207 11.80 -17.76 -4.56
N HIS A 208 13.00 -17.26 -4.31
CA HIS A 208 14.18 -17.53 -5.09
C HIS A 208 14.61 -19.01 -4.92
N PRO A 209 15.20 -19.67 -5.95
CA PRO A 209 15.59 -21.09 -5.87
C PRO A 209 16.54 -21.47 -4.72
N ASP A 210 17.23 -20.51 -4.12
CA ASP A 210 18.09 -20.73 -2.94
C ASP A 210 17.36 -20.61 -1.60
N GLY A 211 16.03 -20.40 -1.63
CA GLY A 211 15.16 -20.35 -0.45
C GLY A 211 14.94 -18.94 0.11
N ARG A 212 15.64 -17.91 -0.39
CA ARG A 212 15.32 -16.52 -0.07
C ARG A 212 13.98 -16.13 -0.66
N SER A 213 13.25 -15.21 -0.02
CA SER A 213 11.97 -14.74 -0.52
C SER A 213 11.89 -13.22 -0.48
N TYR A 214 11.07 -12.67 -1.38
CA TYR A 214 10.78 -11.23 -1.44
C TYR A 214 12.04 -10.35 -1.49
N ILE A 215 13.08 -10.81 -2.20
CA ILE A 215 14.42 -10.18 -2.17
C ILE A 215 14.31 -8.70 -2.56
N GLY A 216 13.56 -8.37 -3.61
CA GLY A 216 13.34 -7.00 -4.07
C GLY A 216 12.66 -6.12 -3.02
N TYR A 217 11.56 -6.57 -2.40
CA TYR A 217 10.88 -5.82 -1.34
C TYR A 217 11.80 -5.56 -0.14
N ARG A 218 12.48 -6.60 0.34
CA ARG A 218 13.33 -6.53 1.52
C ARG A 218 14.56 -5.67 1.28
N THR A 219 15.22 -5.85 0.13
CA THR A 219 16.39 -5.04 -0.27
C THR A 219 15.97 -3.59 -0.50
N GLY A 220 14.82 -3.37 -1.14
CA GLY A 220 14.21 -2.05 -1.27
C GLY A 220 14.04 -1.36 0.08
N ASN A 221 13.35 -2.00 1.03
CA ASN A 221 13.15 -1.49 2.39
C ASN A 221 14.49 -1.12 3.04
N TYR A 222 15.49 -1.99 2.95
CA TYR A 222 16.85 -1.75 3.44
C TYR A 222 17.46 -0.47 2.84
N ILE A 223 17.47 -0.36 1.51
CA ILE A 223 18.07 0.77 0.78
C ILE A 223 17.36 2.07 1.14
N ILE A 224 16.02 2.09 1.17
CA ILE A 224 15.25 3.29 1.49
C ILE A 224 15.54 3.75 2.91
N ARG A 225 15.54 2.86 3.90
CA ARG A 225 15.85 3.23 5.29
C ARG A 225 17.28 3.75 5.44
N LYS A 226 18.25 3.13 4.76
CA LYS A 226 19.65 3.60 4.72
C LYS A 226 19.77 4.98 4.07
N ALA A 227 19.05 5.23 2.97
CA ALA A 227 19.00 6.53 2.32
C ALA A 227 18.34 7.60 3.22
N MET A 228 17.25 7.27 3.92
CA MET A 228 16.61 8.17 4.89
C MET A 228 17.58 8.53 6.02
N GLU A 229 18.26 7.54 6.61
CA GLU A 229 19.23 7.75 7.68
C GLU A 229 20.38 8.67 7.24
N LYS A 230 21.01 8.36 6.09
CA LYS A 230 22.17 9.11 5.59
C LYS A 230 21.84 10.52 5.13
N SER A 231 20.65 10.72 4.54
CA SER A 231 20.27 12.00 3.94
C SER A 231 19.38 12.87 4.84
N SER A 232 18.85 12.30 5.93
CA SER A 232 17.80 12.90 6.76
C SER A 232 16.54 13.31 5.98
N LYS A 233 16.32 12.77 4.77
CA LYS A 233 15.12 13.01 3.97
C LYS A 233 13.97 12.16 4.48
N SER A 234 12.76 12.73 4.43
CA SER A 234 11.54 11.97 4.65
C SER A 234 11.26 11.01 3.50
N ILE A 235 10.40 10.02 3.73
CA ILE A 235 9.96 9.09 2.69
C ILE A 235 9.29 9.80 1.50
N LEU A 236 8.54 10.88 1.75
CA LEU A 236 7.95 11.70 0.70
C LEU A 236 9.02 12.41 -0.14
N ALA A 237 10.06 12.95 0.51
CA ALA A 237 11.15 13.60 -0.20
C ALA A 237 12.00 12.62 -1.01
N LEU A 238 12.21 11.38 -0.52
CA LEU A 238 12.87 10.34 -1.31
C LEU A 238 12.02 9.88 -2.50
N SER A 239 10.70 9.86 -2.37
CA SER A 239 9.79 9.41 -3.43
C SER A 239 9.82 10.29 -4.69
N GLU A 240 10.37 11.50 -4.58
CA GLU A 240 10.56 12.45 -5.68
C GLU A 240 11.89 12.24 -6.43
N LEU A 241 12.80 11.41 -5.90
CA LEU A 241 14.11 11.17 -6.51
C LEU A 241 14.06 10.05 -7.55
N SER A 242 15.05 10.02 -8.43
CA SER A 242 15.30 8.87 -9.30
C SER A 242 15.83 7.67 -8.51
N PRO A 243 15.67 6.44 -9.00
CA PRO A 243 16.27 5.26 -8.38
C PRO A 243 17.79 5.40 -8.17
N THR A 244 18.50 5.95 -9.15
CA THR A 244 19.96 6.18 -9.06
C THR A 244 20.33 7.12 -7.91
N GLU A 245 19.65 8.26 -7.77
CA GLU A 245 19.91 9.19 -6.66
C GLU A 245 19.66 8.52 -5.29
N ILE A 246 18.68 7.62 -5.18
CA ILE A 246 18.40 6.91 -3.93
C ILE A 246 19.51 5.91 -3.60
N PHE A 247 20.03 5.17 -4.59
CA PHE A 247 21.20 4.31 -4.41
C PHE A 247 22.42 5.12 -3.95
N GLU A 248 22.70 6.25 -4.60
CA GLU A 248 23.82 7.13 -4.24
C GLU A 248 23.69 7.64 -2.78
N LEU A 249 22.48 8.04 -2.36
CA LEU A 249 22.22 8.45 -0.97
C LEU A 249 22.40 7.30 0.03
N ALA A 250 22.02 6.08 -0.35
CA ALA A 250 22.27 4.88 0.45
C ALA A 250 23.76 4.46 0.46
N GLY A 251 24.56 5.01 -0.47
CA GLY A 251 26.01 4.80 -0.59
C GLY A 251 26.40 3.63 -1.49
N TYR A 252 25.63 3.41 -2.56
CA TYR A 252 25.94 2.49 -3.65
C TYR A 252 26.20 3.25 -4.96
#